data_AF-M0IST4-F1
#
_entry.id   AF-M0IST4-F1
#
_cell.length_a   1.000
_cell.length_b   1.000
_cell.length_c   1.000
_cell.angle_alpha   90.00
_cell.angle_beta   90.00
_cell.angle_gamma   90.00
#
_symmetry.space_group_name_H-M   'P 1'
#
loop_
_entity.id
_entity.type
_entity.pdbx_description
1 polymer ?
#
loop_
_entity_poly.entity_id
_entity_poly.type
_entity_poly.pdbx_seq_one_letter_code
_entity_poly.pdbx_strand_id
1 'polypeptide(L)'
;MVLLLAVTVAGTTAVVALGGVALDETKQASQLTRAEHSMTLFDSRVAISALGEGETQYVDLSGTGGGAYVVDDDSGWLSITHKNYTDDGDDQELYNESLGTVEYRNGDARIAYEGGGVWRTQDGGTTMVSPPEFHYRGATLTLPVVRVAGDGSSSGDVSARVAATERAHRIYPNQTARYDDLPTASYDNPVSNGTIVVTVHSDHYRGWAGFFESRSEGTVTVDDANQTASVELETLGLVGEFQMPNEGTSVDVRGMAGNHNVSTFTLTLSNDQHLQNMEWGMYYDGDQRDLELHVQADDKCSGDSYDGTFDLTLYYATEDGKYHGWQATDLDPDTSDAVSIDCSSSNPEISVDFTSSQTMTYGDIQSDKGFGNQNKWQFAPEITDGEAYDSVTFDEHAADSGQTFSKAAGDTAQMEFVVNHYFSLAAPQFELTVTDGPGNSQSVDESGSRGELDYDQAEGGQFITFLHVTENEVEVEVE
;
A
#
# COMPACT_ATOMS: atom_id res chain seq x y z
N MET A 1 -74.83 -35.33 -7.13
CA MET A 1 -74.41 -34.49 -5.98
C MET A 1 -73.05 -34.89 -5.40
N VAL A 2 -72.71 -36.19 -5.29
CA VAL A 2 -71.43 -36.65 -4.71
C VAL A 2 -70.19 -36.10 -5.44
N LEU A 3 -70.25 -35.95 -6.77
CA LEU A 3 -69.10 -35.51 -7.58
C LEU A 3 -68.75 -34.02 -7.39
N LEU A 4 -69.76 -33.15 -7.24
CA LEU A 4 -69.55 -31.73 -6.96
C LEU A 4 -68.95 -31.52 -5.56
N LEU A 5 -69.37 -32.31 -4.57
CA LEU A 5 -68.84 -32.27 -3.21
C LEU A 5 -67.37 -32.73 -3.15
N ALA A 6 -67.01 -33.78 -3.90
CA ALA A 6 -65.64 -34.26 -3.95
C ALA A 6 -64.68 -33.23 -4.58
N VAL A 7 -65.13 -32.54 -5.64
CA VAL A 7 -64.34 -31.50 -6.31
C VAL A 7 -64.18 -30.25 -5.45
N THR A 8 -65.23 -29.80 -4.73
CA THR A 8 -65.09 -28.67 -3.81
C THR A 8 -64.18 -29.00 -2.64
N VAL A 9 -64.32 -30.17 -2.02
CA VAL A 9 -63.42 -30.59 -0.94
C VAL A 9 -61.97 -30.66 -1.42
N ALA A 10 -61.72 -31.30 -2.57
CA ALA A 10 -60.37 -31.37 -3.15
C ALA A 10 -59.80 -29.99 -3.49
N GLY A 11 -60.61 -29.09 -4.05
CA GLY A 11 -60.21 -27.72 -4.36
C GLY A 11 -59.90 -26.88 -3.11
N THR A 12 -60.73 -26.96 -2.07
CA THR A 12 -60.48 -26.26 -0.81
C THR A 12 -59.26 -26.80 -0.09
N THR A 13 -59.06 -28.13 -0.07
CA THR A 13 -57.86 -28.75 0.50
C THR A 13 -56.59 -28.31 -0.24
N ALA A 14 -56.62 -28.24 -1.57
CA ALA A 14 -55.49 -27.77 -2.37
C ALA A 14 -55.15 -26.29 -2.10
N VAL A 15 -56.16 -25.43 -2.03
CA VAL A 15 -55.96 -23.99 -1.73
C VAL A 15 -55.44 -23.79 -0.31
N VAL A 16 -55.96 -24.53 0.68
CA VAL A 16 -55.49 -24.44 2.07
C VAL A 16 -54.06 -24.97 2.21
N ALA A 17 -53.70 -26.05 1.51
CA ALA A 17 -52.35 -26.59 1.53
C ALA A 17 -51.34 -25.60 0.91
N LEU A 18 -51.64 -25.06 -0.27
CA LEU A 18 -50.78 -24.07 -0.95
C LEU A 18 -50.72 -22.73 -0.20
N GLY A 19 -51.86 -22.28 0.34
CA GLY A 19 -51.92 -21.08 1.17
C GLY A 19 -51.14 -21.24 2.48
N GLY A 20 -51.12 -22.45 3.06
CA GLY A 20 -50.31 -22.77 4.23
C GLY A 20 -48.81 -22.64 3.96
N VAL A 21 -48.33 -23.16 2.83
CA VAL A 21 -46.91 -23.04 2.41
C VAL A 21 -46.53 -21.58 2.19
N ALA A 22 -47.33 -20.82 1.43
CA ALA A 22 -47.04 -19.41 1.16
C ALA A 22 -47.06 -18.53 2.44
N LEU A 23 -47.95 -18.84 3.38
CA LEU A 23 -47.99 -18.16 4.69
C LEU A 23 -46.77 -18.49 5.55
N ASP A 24 -46.25 -19.72 5.48
CA ASP A 24 -45.06 -20.14 6.20
C ASP A 24 -43.80 -19.46 5.65
N GLU A 25 -43.65 -19.44 4.32
CA GLU A 25 -42.58 -18.70 3.63
C GLU A 25 -42.59 -17.20 3.99
N THR A 26 -43.78 -16.58 4.00
CA THR A 26 -43.93 -15.16 4.39
C THR A 26 -43.55 -14.92 5.85
N LYS A 27 -43.90 -15.85 6.74
CA LYS A 27 -43.51 -15.77 8.15
C LYS A 27 -41.99 -15.89 8.30
N GLN A 28 -41.36 -16.88 7.67
CA GLN A 28 -39.91 -17.08 7.72
C GLN A 28 -39.16 -15.86 7.19
N ALA A 29 -39.57 -15.30 6.04
CA ALA A 29 -38.96 -14.08 5.50
C ALA A 29 -39.08 -12.88 6.46
N SER A 30 -40.24 -12.74 7.11
CA SER A 30 -40.48 -11.68 8.09
C SER A 30 -39.67 -11.86 9.38
N GLN A 31 -39.48 -13.11 9.83
CA GLN A 31 -38.63 -13.46 10.97
C GLN A 31 -37.17 -13.14 10.67
N LEU A 32 -36.69 -13.50 9.48
CA LEU A 32 -35.33 -13.23 9.05
C LEU A 32 -35.04 -11.72 8.96
N THR A 33 -35.95 -10.94 8.38
CA THR A 33 -35.82 -9.46 8.34
C THR A 33 -35.78 -8.85 9.75
N ARG A 34 -36.56 -9.39 10.70
CA ARG A 34 -36.49 -8.94 12.10
C ARG A 34 -35.15 -9.29 12.74
N ALA A 35 -34.67 -10.50 12.50
CA ALA A 35 -33.37 -10.94 13.00
C ALA A 35 -32.23 -10.09 12.43
N GLU A 36 -32.28 -9.69 11.15
CA GLU A 36 -31.29 -8.77 10.56
C GLU A 36 -31.28 -7.44 11.33
N HIS A 37 -32.46 -6.86 11.58
CA HIS A 37 -32.57 -5.61 12.34
C HIS A 37 -32.06 -5.74 13.78
N SER A 38 -32.41 -6.83 14.47
CA SER A 38 -31.92 -7.11 15.82
C SER A 38 -30.40 -7.28 15.86
N MET A 39 -29.82 -7.93 14.85
CA MET A 39 -28.37 -8.13 14.75
C MET A 39 -27.63 -6.84 14.37
N THR A 40 -28.21 -5.96 13.55
CA THR A 40 -27.67 -4.60 13.33
C THR A 40 -27.73 -3.75 14.60
N LEU A 41 -28.79 -3.89 15.42
CA LEU A 41 -28.85 -3.22 16.72
C LEU A 41 -27.80 -3.80 17.69
N PHE A 42 -27.60 -5.12 17.66
CA PHE A 42 -26.57 -5.80 18.44
C PHE A 42 -25.18 -5.27 18.07
N ASP A 43 -24.85 -5.24 16.78
CA ASP A 43 -23.63 -4.65 16.22
C ASP A 43 -23.38 -3.22 16.76
N SER A 44 -24.36 -2.33 16.62
CA SER A 44 -24.26 -0.97 17.16
C SER A 44 -23.97 -0.91 18.67
N ARG A 45 -24.49 -1.87 19.44
CA ARG A 45 -24.27 -1.95 20.90
C ARG A 45 -22.89 -2.51 21.23
N VAL A 46 -22.42 -3.47 20.46
CA VAL A 46 -21.03 -3.95 20.56
C VAL A 46 -20.08 -2.81 20.24
N ALA A 47 -20.28 -2.07 19.15
CA ALA A 47 -19.45 -0.92 18.81
C ALA A 47 -19.41 0.13 19.94
N ILE A 48 -20.55 0.44 20.58
CA ILE A 48 -20.60 1.36 21.74
C ILE A 48 -19.82 0.82 22.95
N SER A 49 -19.87 -0.49 23.20
CA SER A 49 -19.20 -1.12 24.34
C SER A 49 -17.69 -1.29 24.10
N ALA A 50 -17.32 -1.81 22.93
CA ALA A 50 -15.97 -2.17 22.52
C ALA A 50 -15.13 -0.93 22.16
N LEU A 51 -15.74 0.05 21.47
CA LEU A 51 -15.04 1.23 20.93
C LEU A 51 -15.38 2.54 21.67
N GLY A 52 -16.29 2.50 22.66
CA GLY A 52 -16.75 3.66 23.42
C GLY A 52 -16.60 3.54 24.94
N GLU A 53 -17.12 4.51 25.69
CA GLU A 53 -17.04 4.57 27.16
C GLU A 53 -18.19 3.81 27.88
N GLY A 54 -18.93 2.95 27.17
CA GLY A 54 -20.13 2.29 27.71
C GLY A 54 -19.84 1.14 28.67
N GLU A 55 -20.47 1.15 29.85
CA GLU A 55 -20.68 -0.06 30.68
C GLU A 55 -21.61 -1.06 29.96
N THR A 56 -21.71 -2.29 30.48
CA THR A 56 -22.46 -3.41 29.90
C THR A 56 -23.76 -3.00 29.18
N GLN A 57 -23.91 -3.44 27.93
CA GLN A 57 -25.12 -3.25 27.13
C GLN A 57 -26.05 -4.47 27.22
N TYR A 58 -27.34 -4.22 27.09
CA TYR A 58 -28.35 -5.26 26.93
C TYR A 58 -29.07 -5.06 25.61
N VAL A 59 -29.23 -6.14 24.86
CA VAL A 59 -29.88 -6.15 23.55
C VAL A 59 -31.04 -7.11 23.58
N ASP A 60 -32.23 -6.59 23.31
CA ASP A 60 -33.41 -7.41 23.16
C ASP A 60 -33.38 -8.10 21.79
N LEU A 61 -33.21 -9.42 21.81
CA LEU A 61 -33.19 -10.28 20.63
C LEU A 61 -34.53 -11.04 20.47
N SER A 62 -35.53 -10.69 21.28
CA SER A 62 -36.86 -11.30 21.25
C SER A 62 -37.64 -10.95 19.99
N GLY A 63 -38.73 -11.69 19.73
CA GLY A 63 -39.63 -11.44 18.60
C GLY A 63 -39.14 -11.93 17.24
N THR A 64 -37.97 -12.57 17.17
CA THR A 64 -37.48 -13.26 15.97
C THR A 64 -38.19 -14.59 15.73
N GLY A 65 -38.55 -15.33 16.79
CA GLY A 65 -39.48 -16.48 16.77
C GLY A 65 -39.04 -17.67 15.89
N GLY A 66 -39.01 -18.89 16.46
CA GLY A 66 -38.74 -20.11 15.69
C GLY A 66 -37.27 -20.39 15.34
N GLY A 67 -36.33 -19.61 15.90
CA GLY A 67 -34.88 -19.82 15.81
C GLY A 67 -34.20 -19.78 17.17
N ALA A 68 -32.88 -19.95 17.17
CA ALA A 68 -32.02 -19.86 18.35
C ALA A 68 -30.84 -18.93 18.08
N TYR A 69 -30.37 -18.25 19.12
CA TYR A 69 -29.10 -17.53 19.10
C TYR A 69 -28.01 -18.41 19.69
N VAL A 70 -26.86 -18.44 19.05
CA VAL A 70 -25.67 -19.20 19.46
C VAL A 70 -24.49 -18.25 19.54
N VAL A 71 -23.73 -18.33 20.62
CA VAL A 71 -22.45 -17.63 20.79
C VAL A 71 -21.35 -18.69 20.73
N ASP A 72 -20.34 -18.43 19.90
CA ASP A 72 -19.22 -19.34 19.65
C ASP A 72 -17.92 -18.52 19.49
N ASP A 73 -17.03 -18.59 20.48
CA ASP A 73 -15.80 -17.79 20.57
C ASP A 73 -14.65 -18.26 19.66
N ASP A 74 -14.78 -19.43 19.02
CA ASP A 74 -13.73 -20.06 18.20
C ASP A 74 -14.21 -20.41 16.78
N SER A 75 -15.20 -19.67 16.28
CA SER A 75 -15.86 -19.92 14.98
C SER A 75 -15.09 -19.39 13.76
N GLY A 76 -14.02 -18.64 13.96
CA GLY A 76 -13.21 -18.03 12.91
C GLY A 76 -12.04 -17.22 13.49
N TRP A 77 -11.13 -16.77 12.64
CA TRP A 77 -9.96 -15.98 13.06
C TRP A 77 -9.64 -14.87 12.05
N LEU A 78 -8.97 -13.83 12.55
CA LEU A 78 -8.37 -12.77 11.73
C LEU A 78 -6.87 -12.72 12.02
N SER A 79 -6.07 -12.73 10.96
CA SER A 79 -4.64 -12.51 11.05
C SER A 79 -4.20 -11.31 10.23
N ILE A 80 -3.14 -10.67 10.69
CA ILE A 80 -2.45 -9.58 10.02
C ILE A 80 -0.98 -9.97 9.93
N THR A 81 -0.48 -10.09 8.71
CA THR A 81 0.91 -10.47 8.43
C THR A 81 1.60 -9.35 7.66
N HIS A 82 2.80 -8.97 8.09
CA HIS A 82 3.70 -8.13 7.33
C HIS A 82 4.63 -9.03 6.54
N LYS A 83 4.28 -9.28 5.27
CA LYS A 83 5.05 -10.15 4.39
C LYS A 83 6.26 -9.42 3.82
N ASN A 84 7.37 -10.14 3.66
CA ASN A 84 8.62 -9.64 3.09
C ASN A 84 9.09 -8.29 3.68
N TYR A 85 9.04 -8.15 5.02
CA TYR A 85 9.35 -6.87 5.67
C TYR A 85 10.85 -6.53 5.70
N THR A 86 11.71 -7.49 5.35
CA THR A 86 13.17 -7.35 5.22
C THR A 86 13.64 -7.18 3.77
N ASP A 87 12.73 -7.33 2.80
CA ASP A 87 13.02 -7.52 1.37
C ASP A 87 13.85 -8.79 1.03
N ASP A 88 14.11 -9.66 2.02
CA ASP A 88 14.80 -10.96 1.87
C ASP A 88 13.84 -12.18 1.92
N GLY A 89 12.54 -11.92 1.96
CA GLY A 89 11.46 -12.92 1.99
C GLY A 89 10.96 -13.29 3.38
N ASP A 90 11.30 -12.52 4.43
CA ASP A 90 10.87 -12.79 5.80
C ASP A 90 9.48 -12.20 6.09
N ASP A 91 8.63 -12.99 6.73
CA ASP A 91 7.26 -12.61 7.09
C ASP A 91 7.14 -12.46 8.61
N GLN A 92 6.42 -11.43 9.07
CA GLN A 92 6.10 -11.23 10.49
C GLN A 92 4.59 -11.31 10.72
N GLU A 93 4.15 -12.20 11.60
CA GLU A 93 2.79 -12.16 12.12
C GLU A 93 2.67 -11.00 13.13
N LEU A 94 1.84 -10.00 12.81
CA LEU A 94 1.56 -8.85 13.67
C LEU A 94 0.40 -9.12 14.61
N TYR A 95 -0.56 -9.95 14.18
CA TYR A 95 -1.78 -10.28 14.90
C TYR A 95 -2.35 -11.60 14.38
N ASN A 96 -2.86 -12.46 15.26
CA ASN A 96 -3.60 -13.67 14.89
C ASN A 96 -4.46 -14.14 16.06
N GLU A 97 -5.76 -13.90 15.99
CA GLU A 97 -6.68 -14.17 17.09
C GLU A 97 -8.05 -14.62 16.57
N SER A 98 -8.79 -15.34 17.43
CA SER A 98 -10.16 -15.75 17.14
C SER A 98 -11.12 -14.55 17.10
N LEU A 99 -12.04 -14.51 16.13
CA LEU A 99 -13.04 -13.45 16.04
C LEU A 99 -14.25 -13.71 16.93
N GLY A 100 -14.67 -14.97 17.05
CA GLY A 100 -15.93 -15.37 17.65
C GLY A 100 -17.17 -14.85 16.89
N THR A 101 -18.33 -15.46 17.15
CA THR A 101 -19.58 -15.12 16.48
C THR A 101 -20.77 -15.10 17.44
N VAL A 102 -21.78 -14.30 17.07
CA VAL A 102 -23.14 -14.40 17.60
C VAL A 102 -24.06 -14.68 16.42
N GLU A 103 -24.68 -15.85 16.38
CA GLU A 103 -25.41 -16.33 15.22
C GLU A 103 -26.88 -16.63 15.53
N TYR A 104 -27.79 -16.03 14.78
CA TYR A 104 -29.19 -16.44 14.71
C TYR A 104 -29.35 -17.59 13.70
N ARG A 105 -29.90 -18.71 14.18
CA ARG A 105 -30.14 -19.94 13.41
C ARG A 105 -31.63 -20.21 13.24
N ASN A 106 -32.11 -20.24 12.00
CA ASN A 106 -33.47 -20.66 11.66
C ASN A 106 -33.51 -21.44 10.33
N GLY A 107 -33.69 -22.77 10.39
CA GLY A 107 -33.64 -23.63 9.21
C GLY A 107 -32.28 -23.57 8.50
N ASP A 108 -32.29 -23.24 7.21
CA ASP A 108 -31.10 -23.05 6.37
C ASP A 108 -30.60 -21.60 6.34
N ALA A 109 -31.36 -20.67 6.94
CA ALA A 109 -30.96 -19.27 7.03
C ALA A 109 -30.14 -19.02 8.31
N ARG A 110 -29.10 -18.21 8.16
CA ARG A 110 -28.21 -17.76 9.24
C ARG A 110 -27.98 -16.27 9.17
N ILE A 111 -27.92 -15.61 10.32
CA ILE A 111 -27.44 -14.24 10.45
C ILE A 111 -26.39 -14.22 11.55
N ALA A 112 -25.15 -13.89 11.20
CA ALA A 112 -24.02 -13.89 12.11
C ALA A 112 -23.47 -12.47 12.28
N TYR A 113 -23.18 -12.10 13.52
CA TYR A 113 -22.28 -11.01 13.85
C TYR A 113 -20.88 -11.57 14.05
N GLU A 114 -19.89 -11.01 13.34
CA GLU A 114 -18.49 -11.45 13.38
C GLU A 114 -17.57 -10.28 13.00
N GLY A 115 -16.51 -10.02 13.77
CA GLY A 115 -15.49 -9.03 13.41
C GLY A 115 -16.02 -7.60 13.22
N GLY A 116 -17.15 -7.25 13.84
CA GLY A 116 -17.83 -5.97 13.64
C GLY A 116 -18.76 -5.91 12.42
N GLY A 117 -18.86 -6.98 11.63
CA GLY A 117 -19.78 -7.08 10.50
C GLY A 117 -21.02 -7.93 10.84
N VAL A 118 -22.09 -7.75 10.08
CA VAL A 118 -23.27 -8.63 10.12
C VAL A 118 -23.46 -9.28 8.75
N TRP A 119 -23.48 -10.61 8.74
CA TRP A 119 -23.54 -11.44 7.54
C TRP A 119 -24.84 -12.23 7.51
N ARG A 120 -25.48 -12.28 6.35
CA ARG A 120 -26.62 -13.17 6.09
C ARG A 120 -26.16 -14.30 5.18
N THR A 121 -26.37 -15.54 5.61
CA THR A 121 -26.15 -16.72 4.77
C THR A 121 -27.47 -17.41 4.49
N GLN A 122 -27.78 -17.61 3.21
CA GLN A 122 -28.97 -18.33 2.75
C GLN A 122 -28.71 -18.95 1.38
N ASP A 123 -29.23 -20.16 1.13
CA ASP A 123 -29.15 -20.86 -0.17
C ASP A 123 -27.71 -21.02 -0.71
N GLY A 124 -26.72 -21.10 0.19
CA GLY A 124 -25.30 -21.24 -0.16
C GLY A 124 -24.60 -19.93 -0.56
N GLY A 125 -25.29 -18.79 -0.48
CA GLY A 125 -24.71 -17.45 -0.66
C GLY A 125 -24.61 -16.68 0.66
N THR A 126 -23.60 -15.81 0.75
CA THR A 126 -23.39 -14.90 1.89
C THR A 126 -23.46 -13.47 1.40
N THR A 127 -24.22 -12.63 2.09
CA THR A 127 -24.37 -11.20 1.79
C THR A 127 -24.16 -10.36 3.05
N MET A 128 -23.52 -9.22 2.89
CA MET A 128 -23.30 -8.25 3.96
C MET A 128 -24.60 -7.50 4.30
N VAL A 129 -24.95 -7.45 5.58
CA VAL A 129 -26.07 -6.67 6.15
C VAL A 129 -25.55 -5.38 6.79
N SER A 130 -24.49 -5.50 7.61
CA SER A 130 -23.76 -4.38 8.22
C SER A 130 -22.27 -4.54 7.92
N PRO A 131 -21.55 -3.49 7.51
CA PRO A 131 -20.12 -3.59 7.21
C PRO A 131 -19.29 -3.68 8.50
N PRO A 132 -18.19 -4.44 8.49
CA PRO A 132 -17.19 -4.40 9.56
C PRO A 132 -16.45 -3.06 9.60
N GLU A 133 -15.82 -2.80 10.73
CA GLU A 133 -15.01 -1.60 10.95
C GLU A 133 -13.62 -1.79 10.29
N PHE A 134 -13.53 -1.41 9.02
CA PHE A 134 -12.28 -1.39 8.26
C PHE A 134 -12.25 -0.11 7.42
N HIS A 135 -11.28 0.74 7.71
CA HIS A 135 -11.17 2.06 7.09
C HIS A 135 -9.84 2.18 6.38
N TYR A 136 -9.88 2.15 5.06
CA TYR A 136 -8.73 2.41 4.22
C TYR A 136 -8.92 3.73 3.47
N ARG A 137 -8.03 4.71 3.70
CA ARG A 137 -8.06 6.01 3.04
C ARG A 137 -6.69 6.66 3.03
N GLY A 138 -6.25 7.15 1.87
CA GLY A 138 -4.99 7.91 1.75
C GLY A 138 -3.80 7.14 2.31
N ALA A 139 -3.64 5.89 1.84
CA ALA A 139 -2.63 4.94 2.29
C ALA A 139 -2.62 4.66 3.82
N THR A 140 -3.70 4.98 4.53
CA THR A 140 -3.87 4.66 5.95
C THR A 140 -4.90 3.57 6.12
N LEU A 141 -4.52 2.43 6.69
CA LEU A 141 -5.44 1.41 7.19
C LEU A 141 -5.68 1.61 8.69
N THR A 142 -6.93 1.82 9.07
CA THR A 142 -7.40 1.78 10.45
C THR A 142 -8.33 0.59 10.64
N LEU A 143 -7.91 -0.36 11.47
CA LEU A 143 -8.56 -1.64 11.69
C LEU A 143 -8.77 -1.90 13.20
N PRO A 144 -9.92 -1.48 13.77
CA PRO A 144 -10.33 -1.93 15.08
C PRO A 144 -10.92 -3.35 14.99
N VAL A 145 -10.12 -4.35 15.32
CA VAL A 145 -10.58 -5.75 15.40
C VAL A 145 -11.51 -5.88 16.60
N VAL A 146 -12.72 -6.41 16.35
CA VAL A 146 -13.71 -6.68 17.39
C VAL A 146 -13.87 -8.19 17.56
N ARG A 147 -13.56 -8.69 18.75
CA ARG A 147 -13.66 -10.10 19.12
C ARG A 147 -14.86 -10.34 20.03
N VAL A 148 -15.50 -11.48 19.84
CA VAL A 148 -16.58 -11.99 20.69
C VAL A 148 -16.05 -13.17 21.50
N ALA A 149 -16.11 -13.03 22.82
CA ALA A 149 -15.86 -14.11 23.77
C ALA A 149 -17.18 -14.61 24.37
N GLY A 150 -17.17 -15.86 24.81
CA GLY A 150 -18.31 -16.51 25.47
C GLY A 150 -18.85 -17.70 24.67
N ASP A 151 -19.61 -18.54 25.36
CA ASP A 151 -20.25 -19.72 24.80
C ASP A 151 -21.70 -19.83 25.29
N GLY A 152 -22.61 -20.20 24.40
CA GLY A 152 -23.99 -20.40 24.83
C GLY A 152 -24.99 -20.50 23.70
N SER A 153 -26.21 -20.91 24.05
CA SER A 153 -27.34 -20.81 23.14
C SER A 153 -28.64 -20.56 23.89
N SER A 154 -29.48 -19.69 23.34
CA SER A 154 -30.83 -19.44 23.87
C SER A 154 -31.85 -19.36 22.74
N SER A 155 -33.11 -19.64 23.05
CA SER A 155 -34.22 -19.64 22.10
C SER A 155 -35.50 -19.14 22.74
N GLY A 156 -36.39 -18.54 21.94
CA GLY A 156 -37.62 -17.92 22.44
C GLY A 156 -37.45 -16.41 22.62
N ASP A 157 -37.76 -15.91 23.82
CA ASP A 157 -37.56 -14.50 24.17
C ASP A 157 -36.13 -14.34 24.71
N VAL A 158 -35.20 -14.01 23.81
CA VAL A 158 -33.77 -13.96 24.11
C VAL A 158 -33.33 -12.52 24.40
N SER A 159 -32.50 -12.35 25.43
CA SER A 159 -31.77 -11.11 25.68
C SER A 159 -30.27 -11.39 25.65
N ALA A 160 -29.49 -10.57 24.94
CA ALA A 160 -28.04 -10.63 24.97
C ALA A 160 -27.48 -9.56 25.92
N ARG A 161 -26.56 -9.97 26.80
CA ARG A 161 -25.73 -9.09 27.62
C ARG A 161 -24.36 -9.00 26.95
N VAL A 162 -23.87 -7.78 26.75
CA VAL A 162 -22.58 -7.48 26.10
C VAL A 162 -21.73 -6.65 27.05
N ALA A 163 -20.55 -7.14 27.42
CA ALA A 163 -19.62 -6.41 28.27
C ALA A 163 -18.21 -6.41 27.65
N ALA A 164 -17.60 -5.25 27.47
CA ALA A 164 -16.22 -5.22 26.99
C ALA A 164 -15.24 -5.66 28.08
N THR A 165 -14.41 -6.63 27.73
CA THR A 165 -13.32 -7.19 28.52
C THR A 165 -11.99 -6.52 28.18
N GLU A 166 -11.81 -6.11 26.92
CA GLU A 166 -10.65 -5.37 26.43
C GLU A 166 -11.07 -4.21 25.53
N ARG A 167 -10.38 -3.06 25.61
CA ARG A 167 -10.72 -1.86 24.81
C ARG A 167 -9.48 -1.19 24.26
N ALA A 168 -9.48 -1.02 22.94
CA ALA A 168 -8.45 -0.33 22.18
C ALA A 168 -7.04 -0.82 22.52
N HIS A 169 -6.87 -2.13 22.75
CA HIS A 169 -5.56 -2.72 22.97
C HIS A 169 -4.72 -2.54 21.71
N ARG A 170 -3.65 -1.75 21.80
CA ARG A 170 -2.90 -1.32 20.63
C ARG A 170 -1.98 -2.42 20.15
N ILE A 171 -2.24 -2.90 18.94
CA ILE A 171 -1.41 -3.89 18.24
C ILE A 171 -0.37 -3.17 17.37
N TYR A 172 -0.79 -2.16 16.60
CA TYR A 172 0.08 -1.38 15.72
C TYR A 172 -0.35 0.09 15.68
N PRO A 173 0.57 1.07 15.75
CA PRO A 173 2.01 0.92 16.04
C PRO A 173 2.25 0.55 17.50
N ASN A 174 3.27 -0.27 17.77
CA ASN A 174 3.67 -0.70 19.10
C ASN A 174 5.21 -0.69 19.28
N GLN A 175 5.72 0.41 19.86
CA GLN A 175 7.14 0.63 20.14
C GLN A 175 7.78 -0.36 21.13
N THR A 176 6.98 -1.24 21.76
CA THR A 176 7.50 -2.29 22.65
C THR A 176 7.61 -3.64 21.95
N ALA A 177 6.90 -3.84 20.82
CA ALA A 177 7.03 -5.00 19.96
C ALA A 177 8.21 -4.81 18.99
N ARG A 178 8.83 -5.91 18.56
CA ARG A 178 9.97 -5.92 17.64
C ARG A 178 9.73 -6.96 16.56
N TYR A 179 10.26 -6.69 15.38
CA TYR A 179 10.37 -7.69 14.32
C TYR A 179 11.43 -8.74 14.69
N ASP A 180 11.15 -10.00 14.39
CA ASP A 180 12.00 -11.13 14.78
C ASP A 180 13.40 -11.06 14.13
N ASP A 181 13.47 -10.70 12.84
CA ASP A 181 14.70 -10.63 12.05
C ASP A 181 15.31 -9.21 12.02
N LEU A 182 14.56 -8.19 12.46
CA LEU A 182 15.03 -6.81 12.66
C LEU A 182 14.83 -6.38 14.13
N PRO A 183 15.62 -6.90 15.08
CA PRO A 183 15.38 -6.73 16.52
C PRO A 183 15.52 -5.29 17.02
N THR A 184 16.11 -4.39 16.21
CA THR A 184 16.17 -2.95 16.48
C THR A 184 14.94 -2.19 15.98
N ALA A 185 14.21 -2.74 15.00
CA ALA A 185 13.02 -2.15 14.43
C ALA A 185 11.79 -2.49 15.28
N SER A 186 11.09 -1.47 15.75
CA SER A 186 9.77 -1.61 16.38
C SER A 186 8.66 -1.62 15.35
N TYR A 187 7.47 -2.01 15.80
CA TYR A 187 6.24 -1.80 15.05
C TYR A 187 5.90 -0.31 15.07
N ASP A 188 6.35 0.44 14.07
CA ASP A 188 6.18 1.88 14.00
C ASP A 188 5.65 2.27 12.62
N ASN A 189 4.99 3.42 12.56
CA ASN A 189 4.63 4.04 11.30
C ASN A 189 5.69 5.08 10.89
N PRO A 190 5.91 5.30 9.58
CA PRO A 190 5.30 4.58 8.45
C PRO A 190 5.68 3.10 8.37
N VAL A 191 4.77 2.27 7.85
CA VAL A 191 5.08 0.87 7.55
C VAL A 191 6.02 0.85 6.35
N SER A 192 7.19 0.23 6.50
CA SER A 192 8.23 0.15 5.48
C SER A 192 8.38 -1.29 4.98
N ASN A 193 8.70 -1.43 3.70
CA ASN A 193 9.06 -2.68 3.00
C ASN A 193 7.96 -3.73 2.96
N GLY A 194 7.96 -4.59 1.92
CA GLY A 194 7.00 -5.69 1.86
C GLY A 194 5.52 -5.29 1.68
N THR A 195 4.62 -6.05 2.32
CA THR A 195 3.16 -5.98 2.11
C THR A 195 2.40 -6.35 3.38
N ILE A 196 1.36 -5.59 3.72
CA ILE A 196 0.41 -5.93 4.77
C ILE A 196 -0.71 -6.80 4.21
N VAL A 197 -0.87 -7.98 4.78
CA VAL A 197 -1.92 -8.93 4.39
C VAL A 197 -2.85 -9.15 5.57
N VAL A 198 -4.13 -8.80 5.38
CA VAL A 198 -5.19 -9.11 6.34
C VAL A 198 -5.93 -10.33 5.83
N THR A 199 -5.94 -11.42 6.59
CA THR A 199 -6.62 -12.67 6.24
C THR A 199 -7.70 -12.98 7.26
N VAL A 200 -8.89 -13.33 6.78
CA VAL A 200 -10.00 -13.78 7.60
C VAL A 200 -10.38 -15.20 7.23
N HIS A 201 -10.38 -16.10 8.21
CA HIS A 201 -10.97 -17.43 8.12
C HIS A 201 -12.34 -17.42 8.78
N SER A 202 -13.39 -17.73 8.02
CA SER A 202 -14.76 -17.67 8.49
C SER A 202 -15.68 -18.49 7.60
N ASP A 203 -16.80 -19.00 8.14
CA ASP A 203 -17.91 -19.53 7.33
C ASP A 203 -18.52 -18.45 6.41
N HIS A 204 -18.28 -17.17 6.72
CA HIS A 204 -18.73 -16.01 5.97
C HIS A 204 -17.64 -15.41 5.06
N TYR A 205 -16.53 -16.11 4.79
CA TYR A 205 -15.38 -15.60 4.02
C TYR A 205 -15.76 -14.95 2.68
N ARG A 206 -16.77 -15.46 1.95
CA ARG A 206 -17.23 -14.82 0.70
C ARG A 206 -17.86 -13.44 0.92
N GLY A 207 -18.50 -13.24 2.07
CA GLY A 207 -18.98 -11.93 2.50
C GLY A 207 -17.83 -10.97 2.80
N TRP A 208 -16.80 -11.45 3.51
CA TRP A 208 -15.56 -10.70 3.75
C TRP A 208 -14.84 -10.32 2.46
N ALA A 209 -14.73 -11.25 1.50
CA ALA A 209 -14.16 -10.98 0.18
C ALA A 209 -14.92 -9.86 -0.54
N GLY A 210 -16.24 -9.96 -0.64
CA GLY A 210 -17.07 -8.91 -1.25
C GLY A 210 -16.99 -7.57 -0.52
N PHE A 211 -16.78 -7.59 0.81
CA PHE A 211 -16.51 -6.39 1.58
C PHE A 211 -15.17 -5.76 1.19
N PHE A 212 -14.07 -6.53 1.20
CA PHE A 212 -12.74 -6.05 0.82
C PHE A 212 -12.73 -5.49 -0.61
N GLU A 213 -13.34 -6.20 -1.56
CA GLU A 213 -13.48 -5.73 -2.95
C GLU A 213 -14.23 -4.39 -3.06
N SER A 214 -15.19 -4.15 -2.17
CA SER A 214 -16.02 -2.94 -2.21
C SER A 214 -15.44 -1.75 -1.44
N ARG A 215 -14.51 -1.98 -0.50
CA ARG A 215 -14.03 -0.97 0.47
C ARG A 215 -12.52 -0.76 0.47
N SER A 216 -11.77 -1.60 -0.22
CA SER A 216 -10.33 -1.45 -0.38
C SER A 216 -9.97 -1.48 -1.86
N GLU A 217 -8.85 -0.86 -2.20
CA GLU A 217 -8.23 -0.93 -3.53
C GLU A 217 -7.07 -1.94 -3.55
N GLY A 218 -6.96 -2.74 -2.49
CA GLY A 218 -5.97 -3.81 -2.37
C GLY A 218 -6.33 -5.04 -3.21
N THR A 219 -5.35 -5.91 -3.40
CA THR A 219 -5.56 -7.17 -4.12
C THR A 219 -6.29 -8.16 -3.21
N VAL A 220 -7.50 -8.56 -3.61
CA VAL A 220 -8.33 -9.50 -2.85
C VAL A 220 -8.19 -10.92 -3.39
N THR A 221 -7.99 -11.89 -2.51
CA THR A 221 -7.93 -13.32 -2.84
C THR A 221 -8.90 -14.12 -1.99
N VAL A 222 -9.44 -15.19 -2.58
CA VAL A 222 -10.40 -16.09 -1.95
C VAL A 222 -9.90 -17.53 -2.09
N ASP A 223 -9.82 -18.23 -0.96
CA ASP A 223 -9.51 -19.66 -0.92
C ASP A 223 -10.71 -20.44 -0.39
N ASP A 224 -11.52 -20.99 -1.31
CA ASP A 224 -12.70 -21.78 -0.96
C ASP A 224 -12.35 -23.08 -0.20
N ALA A 225 -11.13 -23.62 -0.37
CA ALA A 225 -10.73 -24.88 0.28
C ALA A 225 -10.36 -24.68 1.74
N ASN A 226 -9.79 -23.52 2.06
CA ASN A 226 -9.45 -23.11 3.42
C ASN A 226 -10.48 -22.16 4.05
N GLN A 227 -11.55 -21.79 3.31
CA GLN A 227 -12.59 -20.85 3.75
C GLN A 227 -12.00 -19.51 4.22
N THR A 228 -11.06 -18.96 3.45
CA THR A 228 -10.42 -17.67 3.76
C THR A 228 -10.66 -16.62 2.69
N ALA A 229 -10.65 -15.36 3.13
CA ALA A 229 -10.56 -14.18 2.28
C ALA A 229 -9.40 -13.30 2.77
N SER A 230 -8.56 -12.85 1.84
CA SER A 230 -7.41 -12.01 2.15
C SER A 230 -7.43 -10.74 1.31
N VAL A 231 -6.97 -9.64 1.91
CA VAL A 231 -6.66 -8.38 1.20
C VAL A 231 -5.20 -8.04 1.42
N GLU A 232 -4.51 -7.74 0.33
CA GLU A 232 -3.09 -7.35 0.33
C GLU A 232 -2.97 -5.85 0.03
N LEU A 233 -2.21 -5.15 0.88
CA LEU A 233 -1.84 -3.75 0.75
C LEU A 233 -0.32 -3.63 0.78
N GLU A 234 0.28 -3.31 -0.36
CA GLU A 234 1.74 -3.17 -0.52
C GLU A 234 2.22 -1.97 0.29
N THR A 235 3.32 -2.07 1.02
CA THR A 235 3.85 -0.85 1.66
C THR A 235 4.32 0.12 0.59
N LEU A 236 4.35 1.41 0.93
CA LEU A 236 5.18 2.32 0.16
C LEU A 236 6.64 1.86 0.23
N GLY A 237 7.35 2.10 -0.86
CA GLY A 237 8.80 2.03 -0.88
C GLY A 237 9.36 3.30 -0.27
N LEU A 238 10.42 3.81 -0.90
CA LEU A 238 11.07 5.06 -0.60
C LEU A 238 10.12 6.26 -0.71
N VAL A 239 9.85 6.93 0.42
CA VAL A 239 9.31 8.30 0.50
C VAL A 239 10.05 9.05 1.60
N GLY A 240 10.62 10.20 1.28
CA GLY A 240 11.44 11.02 2.18
C GLY A 240 12.92 10.61 2.17
N GLU A 241 13.58 10.78 3.33
CA GLU A 241 15.02 10.49 3.48
C GLU A 241 15.36 9.00 3.36
N PHE A 242 16.50 8.70 2.75
CA PHE A 242 17.07 7.36 2.66
C PHE A 242 18.58 7.35 2.82
N GLN A 243 19.08 6.23 3.37
CA GLN A 243 20.50 5.91 3.32
C GLN A 243 20.86 5.46 1.91
N MET A 244 21.99 5.95 1.37
CA MET A 244 22.42 5.55 0.04
C MET A 244 22.77 4.04 0.02
N PRO A 245 22.21 3.25 -0.90
CA PRO A 245 22.58 1.85 -1.03
C PRO A 245 23.99 1.74 -1.63
N ASN A 246 24.66 0.61 -1.40
CA ASN A 246 25.96 0.34 -2.00
C ASN A 246 25.84 0.19 -3.54
N GLU A 247 26.95 0.33 -4.26
CA GLU A 247 27.05 0.01 -5.70
C GLU A 247 26.32 -1.31 -6.05
N GLY A 248 25.41 -1.25 -7.02
CA GLY A 248 24.63 -2.37 -7.52
C GLY A 248 23.42 -2.75 -6.65
N THR A 249 23.13 -2.00 -5.58
CA THR A 249 21.93 -2.16 -4.77
C THR A 249 20.94 -1.01 -5.04
N SER A 250 19.65 -1.30 -4.91
CA SER A 250 18.55 -0.41 -5.25
C SER A 250 17.86 0.20 -4.03
N VAL A 251 17.20 1.33 -4.25
CA VAL A 251 16.06 1.78 -3.45
C VAL A 251 14.77 1.62 -4.26
N ASP A 252 13.73 1.06 -3.64
CA ASP A 252 12.43 0.87 -4.29
C ASP A 252 11.61 2.16 -4.24
N VAL A 253 11.15 2.68 -5.36
CA VAL A 253 10.12 3.72 -5.41
C VAL A 253 8.78 3.05 -5.71
N ARG A 254 7.78 3.22 -4.83
CA ARG A 254 6.46 2.58 -4.98
C ARG A 254 5.33 3.53 -4.60
N GLY A 255 4.24 3.47 -5.35
CA GLY A 255 3.04 4.26 -5.09
C GLY A 255 3.13 5.71 -5.55
N MET A 256 4.13 6.06 -6.38
CA MET A 256 4.27 7.40 -6.95
C MET A 256 3.09 7.71 -7.88
N ALA A 257 2.44 8.85 -7.69
CA ALA A 257 1.45 9.34 -8.65
C ALA A 257 2.14 9.68 -9.98
N GLY A 258 1.53 9.33 -11.10
CA GLY A 258 1.94 9.86 -12.40
C GLY A 258 1.52 11.33 -12.57
N ASN A 259 2.10 12.02 -13.56
CA ASN A 259 1.82 13.43 -13.91
C ASN A 259 2.55 14.49 -13.06
N HIS A 260 3.87 14.32 -12.88
CA HIS A 260 4.83 15.29 -12.34
C HIS A 260 4.60 15.63 -10.87
N ASN A 261 4.83 14.64 -10.01
CA ASN A 261 4.53 14.73 -8.58
C ASN A 261 5.73 14.66 -7.65
N VAL A 262 6.96 14.68 -8.16
CA VAL A 262 8.18 14.72 -7.36
C VAL A 262 8.38 16.15 -6.86
N SER A 263 8.28 16.34 -5.55
CA SER A 263 8.45 17.65 -4.90
C SER A 263 9.86 17.89 -4.37
N THR A 264 10.56 16.81 -4.02
CA THR A 264 11.95 16.86 -3.54
C THR A 264 12.68 15.68 -4.16
N PHE A 265 13.84 15.94 -4.77
CA PHE A 265 14.81 14.88 -5.01
C PHE A 265 16.23 15.41 -4.83
N THR A 266 16.80 15.14 -3.66
CA THR A 266 18.15 15.59 -3.31
C THR A 266 19.04 14.43 -2.93
N LEU A 267 20.32 14.55 -3.25
CA LEU A 267 21.36 13.61 -2.83
C LEU A 267 22.44 14.36 -2.06
N THR A 268 22.93 13.75 -0.99
CA THR A 268 24.17 14.14 -0.31
C THR A 268 25.17 13.01 -0.45
N LEU A 269 26.20 13.22 -1.26
CA LEU A 269 27.24 12.25 -1.57
C LEU A 269 28.51 12.57 -0.77
N SER A 270 28.89 11.66 0.12
CA SER A 270 30.14 11.73 0.89
C SER A 270 31.28 11.10 0.09
N ASN A 271 32.50 11.65 0.18
CA ASN A 271 33.65 11.10 -0.53
C ASN A 271 34.89 11.04 0.38
N ASP A 272 35.61 9.91 0.38
CA ASP A 272 36.79 9.67 1.22
C ASP A 272 38.14 10.00 0.52
N GLN A 273 38.13 10.25 -0.80
CA GLN A 273 39.28 10.55 -1.66
C GLN A 273 39.35 12.02 -2.14
N HIS A 274 38.72 12.94 -1.41
CA HIS A 274 38.68 14.37 -1.73
C HIS A 274 38.01 14.73 -3.07
N LEU A 275 37.17 13.86 -3.65
CA LEU A 275 36.37 14.13 -4.88
C LEU A 275 37.12 14.16 -6.20
N GLN A 276 38.36 13.64 -6.26
CA GLN A 276 39.16 13.73 -7.48
C GLN A 276 38.55 12.96 -8.68
N ASN A 277 38.01 13.69 -9.66
CA ASN A 277 37.31 13.13 -10.84
C ASN A 277 36.18 12.16 -10.46
N MET A 278 35.35 12.59 -9.51
CA MET A 278 34.18 11.84 -9.04
C MET A 278 33.18 11.68 -10.19
N GLU A 279 32.68 10.46 -10.36
CA GLU A 279 31.61 10.10 -11.29
C GLU A 279 30.72 9.12 -10.55
N TRP A 280 29.45 9.45 -10.43
CA TRP A 280 28.49 8.68 -9.66
C TRP A 280 27.14 8.76 -10.34
N GLY A 281 26.38 7.67 -10.33
CA GLY A 281 25.06 7.63 -10.94
C GLY A 281 24.06 6.80 -10.16
N MET A 282 22.80 7.04 -10.51
CA MET A 282 21.67 6.26 -10.05
C MET A 282 20.79 5.96 -11.26
N TYR A 283 20.43 4.69 -11.45
CA TYR A 283 19.75 4.25 -12.65
C TYR A 283 18.55 3.36 -12.36
N TYR A 284 17.66 3.32 -13.33
CA TYR A 284 16.57 2.35 -13.43
C TYR A 284 16.81 1.55 -14.71
N ASP A 285 16.92 0.23 -14.58
CA ASP A 285 17.01 -0.73 -15.69
C ASP A 285 15.65 -1.43 -15.78
N GLY A 286 14.90 -1.05 -16.81
CA GLY A 286 13.52 -1.49 -17.00
C GLY A 286 13.38 -2.21 -18.33
N ASP A 287 12.44 -3.16 -18.42
CA ASP A 287 12.24 -3.99 -19.64
C ASP A 287 12.16 -3.18 -20.97
N GLN A 288 11.75 -1.91 -20.92
CA GLN A 288 11.61 -1.03 -22.09
C GLN A 288 11.99 0.46 -21.84
N ARG A 289 12.48 0.82 -20.65
CA ARG A 289 12.57 2.23 -20.21
C ARG A 289 13.76 2.45 -19.30
N ASP A 290 14.96 2.41 -19.85
CA ASP A 290 16.16 2.65 -19.06
C ASP A 290 16.33 4.14 -18.78
N LEU A 291 16.71 4.47 -17.54
CA LEU A 291 17.01 5.83 -17.12
C LEU A 291 18.27 5.84 -16.29
N GLU A 292 19.13 6.83 -16.50
CA GLU A 292 20.29 7.07 -15.63
C GLU A 292 20.45 8.56 -15.34
N LEU A 293 20.57 8.87 -14.06
CA LEU A 293 21.03 10.16 -13.57
C LEU A 293 22.50 10.03 -13.22
N HIS A 294 23.30 10.96 -13.70
CA HIS A 294 24.74 10.93 -13.48
C HIS A 294 25.26 12.29 -13.00
N VAL A 295 26.14 12.24 -12.01
CA VAL A 295 26.81 13.37 -11.36
C VAL A 295 28.30 13.22 -11.61
N GLN A 296 28.91 14.25 -12.19
CA GLN A 296 30.36 14.31 -12.42
C GLN A 296 30.94 15.56 -11.77
N ALA A 297 32.10 15.42 -11.14
CA ALA A 297 32.89 16.52 -10.59
C ALA A 297 34.29 16.51 -11.24
N ASP A 298 34.77 17.65 -11.75
CA ASP A 298 35.99 17.68 -12.57
C ASP A 298 37.29 17.97 -11.80
N ASP A 299 37.17 18.45 -10.56
CA ASP A 299 38.28 18.75 -9.65
C ASP A 299 38.06 18.12 -8.26
N LYS A 300 38.91 18.47 -7.29
CA LYS A 300 38.91 17.98 -5.91
C LYS A 300 38.94 19.10 -4.90
N CYS A 301 38.52 18.81 -3.67
CA CYS A 301 38.72 19.73 -2.55
C CYS A 301 40.22 19.99 -2.29
N SER A 302 40.58 21.25 -2.11
CA SER A 302 41.95 21.70 -1.84
C SER A 302 41.98 22.56 -0.56
N GLY A 303 42.01 21.88 0.59
CA GLY A 303 41.69 22.53 1.86
C GLY A 303 40.19 22.79 1.91
N ASP A 304 39.78 24.00 2.31
CA ASP A 304 38.36 24.37 2.46
C ASP A 304 37.74 24.94 1.16
N SER A 305 38.36 24.72 -0.01
CA SER A 305 37.90 25.27 -1.29
C SER A 305 37.80 24.23 -2.40
N TYR A 306 36.95 24.52 -3.39
CA TYR A 306 36.77 23.75 -4.61
C TYR A 306 36.80 24.71 -5.81
N ASP A 307 37.69 24.48 -6.77
CA ASP A 307 37.89 25.36 -7.93
C ASP A 307 37.33 24.75 -9.24
N GLY A 308 36.67 23.59 -9.14
CA GLY A 308 36.11 22.85 -10.27
C GLY A 308 34.64 23.18 -10.55
N THR A 309 34.05 22.38 -11.42
CA THR A 309 32.64 22.43 -11.82
C THR A 309 32.00 21.04 -11.79
N PHE A 310 30.67 21.03 -11.86
CA PHE A 310 29.86 19.83 -11.93
C PHE A 310 29.10 19.71 -13.24
N ASP A 311 28.96 18.47 -13.71
CA ASP A 311 28.03 18.13 -14.78
C ASP A 311 26.94 17.20 -14.22
N LEU A 312 25.68 17.53 -14.51
CA LEU A 312 24.51 16.72 -14.21
C LEU A 312 23.88 16.25 -15.51
N THR A 313 23.68 14.94 -15.63
CA THR A 313 23.12 14.32 -16.84
C THR A 313 21.92 13.45 -16.52
N LEU A 314 20.90 13.50 -17.38
CA LEU A 314 19.84 12.50 -17.46
C LEU A 314 19.90 11.83 -18.83
N TYR A 315 20.01 10.50 -18.82
CA TYR A 315 19.84 9.61 -19.96
C TYR A 315 18.50 8.90 -19.85
N TYR A 316 17.79 8.78 -20.97
CA TYR A 316 16.58 7.96 -21.08
C TYR A 316 16.59 7.18 -22.40
N ALA A 317 16.56 5.85 -22.31
CA ALA A 317 16.58 4.98 -23.46
C ALA A 317 15.23 4.95 -24.19
N THR A 318 15.29 4.65 -25.49
CA THR A 318 14.10 4.41 -26.32
C THR A 318 14.25 3.10 -27.08
N GLU A 319 13.13 2.54 -27.57
CA GLU A 319 13.08 1.20 -28.14
C GLU A 319 13.95 0.97 -29.40
N ASP A 320 14.39 2.04 -30.09
CA ASP A 320 15.12 1.95 -31.36
C ASP A 320 16.63 2.20 -31.23
N GLY A 321 17.17 2.19 -30.00
CA GLY A 321 18.59 2.41 -29.74
C GLY A 321 19.02 3.88 -29.81
N LYS A 322 18.04 4.80 -29.85
CA LYS A 322 18.23 6.22 -29.60
C LYS A 322 17.92 6.55 -28.15
N TYR A 323 18.19 7.78 -27.75
CA TYR A 323 17.89 8.24 -26.40
C TYR A 323 17.36 9.68 -26.37
N HIS A 324 16.84 10.06 -25.22
CA HIS A 324 16.67 11.45 -24.85
C HIS A 324 17.78 11.83 -23.86
N GLY A 325 18.62 12.78 -24.25
CA GLY A 325 19.75 13.23 -23.44
C GLY A 325 19.52 14.64 -22.94
N TRP A 326 19.74 14.85 -21.65
CA TRP A 326 19.63 16.15 -20.99
C TRP A 326 20.88 16.40 -20.17
N GLN A 327 21.52 17.55 -20.35
CA GLN A 327 22.74 17.91 -19.60
C GLN A 327 22.70 19.34 -19.08
N ALA A 328 23.11 19.51 -17.83
CA ALA A 328 23.55 20.77 -17.26
C ALA A 328 25.05 20.66 -16.98
N THR A 329 25.85 21.45 -17.68
CA THR A 329 27.32 21.35 -17.67
C THR A 329 27.96 22.61 -17.10
N ASP A 330 29.23 22.50 -16.69
CA ASP A 330 30.04 23.59 -16.15
C ASP A 330 29.37 24.30 -14.95
N LEU A 331 28.66 23.55 -14.09
CA LEU A 331 27.96 24.11 -12.94
C LEU A 331 28.95 24.52 -11.85
N ASP A 332 28.97 25.81 -11.52
CA ASP A 332 29.74 26.38 -10.43
C ASP A 332 28.99 26.14 -9.09
N PRO A 333 29.54 25.35 -8.15
CA PRO A 333 28.87 25.02 -6.89
C PRO A 333 28.68 26.21 -5.93
N ASP A 334 29.33 27.35 -6.17
CA ASP A 334 29.12 28.57 -5.38
C ASP A 334 27.90 29.36 -5.86
N THR A 335 27.39 29.09 -7.06
CA THR A 335 26.32 29.89 -7.70
C THR A 335 25.15 29.09 -8.25
N SER A 336 25.34 27.79 -8.50
CA SER A 336 24.28 26.87 -8.91
C SER A 336 23.27 26.65 -7.78
N ASP A 337 21.99 26.52 -8.13
CA ASP A 337 20.95 26.04 -7.22
C ASP A 337 20.81 24.51 -7.23
N ALA A 338 21.45 23.82 -8.19
CA ALA A 338 21.42 22.36 -8.31
C ALA A 338 22.55 21.64 -7.58
N VAL A 339 23.69 22.31 -7.33
CA VAL A 339 24.87 21.68 -6.74
C VAL A 339 25.53 22.58 -5.72
N SER A 340 26.04 21.99 -4.65
CA SER A 340 26.93 22.65 -3.69
C SER A 340 27.90 21.64 -3.08
N ILE A 341 28.98 22.14 -2.48
CA ILE A 341 30.04 21.29 -1.92
C ILE A 341 30.57 21.86 -0.59
N ASP A 342 30.73 21.00 0.41
CA ASP A 342 31.42 21.32 1.66
C ASP A 342 32.77 20.63 1.72
N CYS A 343 33.84 21.41 1.50
CA CYS A 343 35.23 20.94 1.62
C CYS A 343 35.82 21.09 3.02
N SER A 344 35.09 21.61 4.00
CA SER A 344 35.63 21.96 5.34
C SER A 344 35.83 20.76 6.26
N SER A 345 35.23 19.63 5.92
CA SER A 345 35.31 18.39 6.70
C SER A 345 36.43 17.48 6.17
N SER A 346 36.79 16.44 6.92
CA SER A 346 37.74 15.43 6.42
C SER A 346 37.17 14.59 5.28
N ASN A 347 35.83 14.52 5.17
CA ASN A 347 35.08 13.76 4.19
C ASN A 347 34.14 14.75 3.48
N PRO A 348 34.58 15.39 2.38
CA PRO A 348 33.76 16.39 1.72
C PRO A 348 32.40 15.81 1.29
N GLU A 349 31.35 16.62 1.46
CA GLU A 349 29.98 16.29 1.05
C GLU A 349 29.60 17.14 -0.16
N ILE A 350 29.04 16.51 -1.19
CA ILE A 350 28.36 17.19 -2.29
C ILE A 350 26.87 17.08 -2.07
N SER A 351 26.14 18.18 -2.22
CA SER A 351 24.70 18.18 -2.32
C SER A 351 24.27 18.41 -3.77
N VAL A 352 23.38 17.56 -4.28
CA VAL A 352 22.77 17.65 -5.61
C VAL A 352 21.25 17.74 -5.45
N ASP A 353 20.62 18.70 -6.11
CA ASP A 353 19.17 18.92 -6.13
C ASP A 353 18.63 18.75 -7.56
N PHE A 354 18.06 17.57 -7.81
CA PHE A 354 17.41 17.21 -9.09
C PHE A 354 16.03 17.84 -9.25
N THR A 355 15.51 18.48 -8.21
CA THR A 355 14.29 19.30 -8.21
C THR A 355 14.58 20.81 -8.30
N SER A 356 15.83 21.18 -8.60
CA SER A 356 16.22 22.59 -8.77
C SER A 356 15.67 23.22 -10.06
N SER A 357 15.74 24.55 -10.11
CA SER A 357 15.34 25.33 -11.29
C SER A 357 16.44 25.41 -12.36
N GLN A 358 17.61 24.79 -12.10
CA GLN A 358 18.72 24.70 -13.02
C GLN A 358 18.25 24.18 -14.37
N THR A 359 18.72 24.82 -15.43
CA THR A 359 18.32 24.48 -16.78
C THR A 359 19.20 23.40 -17.37
N MET A 360 18.59 22.39 -17.99
CA MET A 360 19.25 21.33 -18.76
C MET A 360 19.02 21.54 -20.26
N THR A 361 20.03 21.24 -21.07
CA THR A 361 19.96 21.31 -22.54
C THR A 361 19.65 19.93 -23.10
N TYR A 362 18.70 19.87 -24.04
CA TYR A 362 18.37 18.65 -24.77
C TYR A 362 19.36 18.41 -25.91
N GLY A 363 19.92 17.19 -25.99
CA GLY A 363 20.82 16.82 -27.07
C GLY A 363 21.62 15.56 -26.81
N ASP A 364 22.69 15.37 -27.59
CA ASP A 364 23.62 14.26 -27.35
C ASP A 364 24.36 14.48 -26.04
N ILE A 365 24.51 13.41 -25.25
CA ILE A 365 25.28 13.45 -24.02
C ILE A 365 26.76 13.50 -24.38
N GLN A 366 27.47 14.50 -23.88
CA GLN A 366 28.90 14.69 -24.03
C GLN A 366 29.61 14.48 -22.68
N SER A 367 30.86 14.01 -22.72
CA SER A 367 31.73 13.98 -21.54
C SER A 367 33.14 14.42 -21.93
N ASP A 368 33.66 15.41 -21.24
CA ASP A 368 35.02 15.95 -21.45
C ASP A 368 36.13 14.97 -21.04
N LYS A 369 35.81 14.02 -20.15
CA LYS A 369 36.67 12.89 -19.77
C LYS A 369 36.49 11.70 -20.71
N GLY A 370 35.47 11.76 -21.58
CA GLY A 370 34.95 10.65 -22.38
C GLY A 370 34.28 9.60 -21.52
N PHE A 371 33.51 8.70 -22.12
CA PHE A 371 32.84 7.59 -21.43
C PHE A 371 33.80 6.46 -20.97
N GLY A 372 35.11 6.76 -20.82
CA GLY A 372 36.13 5.88 -20.25
C GLY A 372 36.17 4.44 -20.81
N ASN A 373 36.45 3.47 -19.93
CA ASN A 373 36.27 2.04 -20.20
C ASN A 373 34.78 1.61 -20.05
N GLN A 374 33.84 2.55 -20.16
CA GLN A 374 32.38 2.35 -20.03
C GLN A 374 31.94 1.78 -18.67
N ASN A 375 32.75 1.92 -17.63
CA ASN A 375 32.56 1.21 -16.37
C ASN A 375 32.07 2.08 -15.22
N LYS A 376 31.81 3.38 -15.44
CA LYS A 376 31.33 4.32 -14.42
C LYS A 376 29.89 4.78 -14.64
N TRP A 377 29.44 4.70 -15.88
CA TRP A 377 28.05 4.85 -16.29
C TRP A 377 27.46 3.47 -16.51
N GLN A 378 26.21 3.27 -16.12
CA GLN A 378 25.50 2.04 -16.42
C GLN A 378 25.28 1.89 -17.93
N PHE A 379 24.85 2.97 -18.61
CA PHE A 379 24.51 2.94 -20.03
C PHE A 379 25.54 3.64 -20.94
N ALA A 380 26.82 3.67 -20.52
CA ALA A 380 27.89 4.21 -21.35
C ALA A 380 27.97 3.60 -22.76
N PRO A 381 27.82 2.27 -22.98
CA PRO A 381 27.81 1.70 -24.32
C PRO A 381 26.72 2.29 -25.21
N GLU A 382 25.49 2.39 -24.70
CA GLU A 382 24.32 2.91 -25.40
C GLU A 382 24.47 4.39 -25.73
N ILE A 383 25.03 5.18 -24.81
CA ILE A 383 25.31 6.60 -25.05
C ILE A 383 26.41 6.78 -26.11
N THR A 384 27.44 5.93 -26.08
CA THR A 384 28.60 6.04 -26.99
C THR A 384 28.26 5.62 -28.42
N ASP A 385 27.50 4.54 -28.57
CA ASP A 385 27.14 3.98 -29.88
C ASP A 385 25.86 4.61 -30.47
N GLY A 386 25.01 5.18 -29.61
CA GLY A 386 23.76 5.84 -29.96
C GLY A 386 23.87 7.35 -30.20
N GLU A 387 22.72 7.97 -30.46
CA GLU A 387 22.57 9.43 -30.55
C GLU A 387 21.21 9.85 -29.99
N ALA A 388 21.13 11.10 -29.52
CA ALA A 388 19.85 11.66 -29.12
C ALA A 388 18.92 11.88 -30.32
N TYR A 389 17.62 11.81 -30.09
CA TYR A 389 16.63 12.22 -31.09
C TYR A 389 16.82 13.69 -31.52
N ASP A 390 16.49 13.98 -32.78
CA ASP A 390 16.51 15.36 -33.30
C ASP A 390 15.51 16.27 -32.57
N SER A 391 14.39 15.67 -32.14
CA SER A 391 13.38 16.31 -31.30
C SER A 391 12.54 15.28 -30.54
N VAL A 392 12.11 15.65 -29.35
CA VAL A 392 11.11 14.93 -28.53
C VAL A 392 9.90 15.83 -28.28
N THR A 393 8.71 15.25 -28.21
CA THR A 393 7.51 15.95 -27.72
C THR A 393 6.97 15.20 -26.52
N PHE A 394 6.81 15.90 -25.40
CA PHE A 394 6.16 15.35 -24.22
C PHE A 394 4.65 15.48 -24.40
N ASP A 395 3.96 14.34 -24.42
CA ASP A 395 2.51 14.20 -24.62
C ASP A 395 1.89 13.13 -23.70
N GLU A 396 2.72 12.47 -22.91
CA GLU A 396 2.37 11.37 -22.02
C GLU A 396 1.64 11.85 -20.76
N HIS A 397 1.92 13.09 -20.33
CA HIS A 397 1.36 13.67 -19.11
C HIS A 397 0.58 14.96 -19.40
N ALA A 398 -0.42 15.24 -18.58
CA ALA A 398 -1.22 16.45 -18.73
C ALA A 398 -0.44 17.73 -18.38
N ALA A 399 0.57 17.59 -17.49
CA ALA A 399 1.42 18.69 -17.03
C ALA A 399 2.32 19.27 -18.13
N ASP A 400 2.68 18.46 -19.13
CA ASP A 400 3.66 18.80 -20.17
C ASP A 400 3.17 18.60 -21.60
N SER A 401 1.93 18.16 -21.81
CA SER A 401 1.40 17.85 -23.14
C SER A 401 1.61 18.98 -24.15
N GLY A 402 2.18 18.59 -25.29
CA GLY A 402 2.45 19.41 -26.46
C GLY A 402 3.78 20.18 -26.40
N GLN A 403 4.62 19.94 -25.39
CA GLN A 403 5.93 20.58 -25.30
C GLN A 403 6.96 19.83 -26.15
N THR A 404 7.51 20.49 -27.16
CA THR A 404 8.53 19.93 -28.05
C THR A 404 9.90 20.55 -27.79
N PHE A 405 10.93 19.72 -27.71
CA PHE A 405 12.33 20.11 -27.56
C PHE A 405 13.14 19.58 -28.74
N SER A 406 13.99 20.43 -29.34
CA SER A 406 14.84 20.09 -30.46
C SER A 406 16.32 20.29 -30.15
N LYS A 407 17.09 19.25 -30.45
CA LYS A 407 18.55 19.24 -30.33
C LYS A 407 19.19 20.31 -31.22
N ALA A 408 18.69 20.49 -32.44
CA ALA A 408 19.23 21.47 -33.39
C ALA A 408 18.99 22.93 -32.96
N ALA A 409 17.95 23.18 -32.16
CA ALA A 409 17.64 24.48 -31.59
C ALA A 409 18.44 24.75 -30.29
N GLY A 410 19.01 23.70 -29.68
CA GLY A 410 19.58 23.78 -28.33
C GLY A 410 18.51 24.10 -27.29
N ASP A 411 17.33 23.49 -27.44
CA ASP A 411 16.22 23.73 -26.53
C ASP A 411 16.54 23.22 -25.12
N THR A 412 15.95 23.89 -24.14
CA THR A 412 16.26 23.67 -22.74
C THR A 412 15.00 23.56 -21.89
N ALA A 413 15.09 22.85 -20.77
CA ALA A 413 14.01 22.74 -19.77
C ALA A 413 14.60 22.78 -18.34
N GLN A 414 13.76 23.09 -17.35
CA GLN A 414 14.19 23.05 -15.94
C GLN A 414 14.40 21.61 -15.50
N MET A 415 15.42 21.36 -14.67
CA MET A 415 15.79 20.04 -14.18
C MET A 415 14.63 19.35 -13.47
N GLU A 416 13.96 20.06 -12.56
CA GLU A 416 12.75 19.59 -11.88
C GLU A 416 11.71 19.05 -12.87
N PHE A 417 11.46 19.77 -13.96
CA PHE A 417 10.47 19.40 -14.97
C PHE A 417 10.88 18.15 -15.76
N VAL A 418 12.16 18.05 -16.14
CA VAL A 418 12.71 16.90 -16.89
C VAL A 418 12.69 15.64 -16.02
N VAL A 419 13.19 15.74 -14.78
CA VAL A 419 13.20 14.62 -13.83
C VAL A 419 11.78 14.15 -13.53
N ASN A 420 10.86 15.08 -13.27
CA ASN A 420 9.45 14.77 -13.05
C ASN A 420 8.81 14.03 -14.23
N HIS A 421 9.09 14.45 -15.47
CA HIS A 421 8.57 13.79 -16.67
C HIS A 421 8.97 12.31 -16.72
N TYR A 422 10.26 12.03 -16.59
CA TYR A 422 10.76 10.67 -16.73
C TYR A 422 10.45 9.77 -15.54
N PHE A 423 10.46 10.31 -14.31
CA PHE A 423 9.99 9.56 -13.14
C PHE A 423 8.50 9.24 -13.26
N SER A 424 7.69 10.15 -13.82
CA SER A 424 6.28 9.89 -14.11
C SER A 424 6.06 8.83 -15.19
N LEU A 425 7.03 8.59 -16.08
CA LEU A 425 6.99 7.47 -17.02
C LEU A 425 7.34 6.13 -16.35
N ALA A 426 8.12 6.15 -15.27
CA ALA A 426 8.47 4.97 -14.48
C ALA A 426 7.43 4.66 -13.38
N ALA A 427 6.60 5.63 -12.99
CA ALA A 427 5.51 5.46 -12.04
C ALA A 427 4.51 4.35 -12.46
N PRO A 428 3.83 3.67 -11.50
CA PRO A 428 3.84 3.95 -10.06
C PRO A 428 4.95 3.26 -9.27
N GLN A 429 5.75 2.40 -9.91
CA GLN A 429 6.79 1.62 -9.24
C GLN A 429 8.03 1.43 -10.14
N PHE A 430 9.19 1.71 -9.57
CA PHE A 430 10.49 1.48 -10.21
C PHE A 430 11.59 1.39 -9.14
N GLU A 431 12.73 0.85 -9.50
CA GLU A 431 13.91 0.76 -8.62
C GLU A 431 14.96 1.76 -9.08
N LEU A 432 15.68 2.34 -8.13
CA LEU A 432 16.81 3.21 -8.39
C LEU A 432 18.09 2.58 -7.82
N THR A 433 18.94 2.08 -8.71
CA THR A 433 20.17 1.35 -8.42
C THR A 433 21.39 2.26 -8.48
N VAL A 434 22.29 2.15 -7.51
CA VAL A 434 23.52 2.95 -7.48
C VAL A 434 24.61 2.38 -8.40
N THR A 435 25.31 3.26 -9.11
CA THR A 435 26.53 2.97 -9.87
C THR A 435 27.63 3.99 -9.53
N ASP A 436 28.79 3.52 -9.06
CA ASP A 436 29.98 4.37 -8.76
C ASP A 436 31.25 3.78 -9.42
N GLY A 437 31.05 2.79 -10.29
CA GLY A 437 32.08 2.05 -11.00
C GLY A 437 32.85 1.03 -10.16
N PRO A 438 33.39 -0.04 -10.80
CA PRO A 438 33.75 -1.26 -10.09
C PRO A 438 34.99 -1.13 -9.19
N GLY A 439 34.89 -1.74 -8.00
CA GLY A 439 36.01 -2.07 -7.13
C GLY A 439 36.66 -0.83 -6.51
N ASN A 440 38.00 -0.73 -6.56
CA ASN A 440 38.73 0.42 -5.98
C ASN A 440 38.57 1.73 -6.78
N SER A 441 37.64 1.78 -7.74
CA SER A 441 37.33 2.97 -8.54
C SER A 441 36.15 3.76 -7.96
N GLN A 442 35.48 3.19 -6.95
CA GLN A 442 34.46 3.87 -6.16
C GLN A 442 35.01 5.17 -5.64
N SER A 443 34.29 6.24 -5.96
CA SER A 443 34.64 7.58 -5.58
C SER A 443 33.80 8.04 -4.39
N VAL A 444 32.61 7.49 -4.19
CA VAL A 444 31.67 7.90 -3.15
C VAL A 444 31.68 6.87 -2.01
N ASP A 445 31.54 7.35 -0.78
CA ASP A 445 31.25 6.52 0.39
C ASP A 445 29.73 6.44 0.56
N GLU A 446 29.09 5.40 0.04
CA GLU A 446 27.64 5.26 0.11
C GLU A 446 27.15 5.11 1.56
N SER A 447 27.98 4.54 2.45
CA SER A 447 27.64 4.42 3.87
C SER A 447 27.60 5.76 4.60
N GLY A 448 28.33 6.76 4.09
CA GLY A 448 28.28 8.15 4.54
C GLY A 448 27.29 9.02 3.77
N SER A 449 26.67 8.49 2.71
CA SER A 449 25.81 9.24 1.79
C SER A 449 24.33 9.02 2.08
N ARG A 450 23.49 9.99 1.68
CA ARG A 450 22.04 9.95 1.90
C ARG A 450 21.31 10.63 0.75
N GLY A 451 20.02 10.39 0.61
CA GLY A 451 19.16 11.16 -0.28
C GLY A 451 17.81 11.43 0.35
N GLU A 452 17.00 12.23 -0.33
CA GLU A 452 15.61 12.51 0.02
C GLU A 452 14.80 12.50 -1.28
N LEU A 453 13.74 11.70 -1.33
CA LEU A 453 12.82 11.63 -2.47
C LEU A 453 11.37 11.74 -1.97
N ASP A 454 10.76 12.90 -2.17
CA ASP A 454 9.35 13.15 -1.84
C ASP A 454 8.51 13.25 -3.10
N TYR A 455 7.35 12.60 -3.08
CA TYR A 455 6.38 12.66 -4.17
C TYR A 455 4.94 12.50 -3.71
N ASP A 456 3.98 13.04 -4.47
CA ASP A 456 2.57 12.74 -4.25
C ASP A 456 2.26 11.28 -4.62
N GLN A 457 1.38 10.69 -3.83
CA GLN A 457 0.98 9.30 -3.97
C GLN A 457 -0.16 9.15 -4.96
N ALA A 458 -0.18 8.05 -5.73
CA ALA A 458 -1.25 7.77 -6.66
C ALA A 458 -2.62 7.74 -5.95
N GLU A 459 -3.60 8.49 -6.47
CA GLU A 459 -4.98 8.37 -6.00
C GLU A 459 -5.48 6.96 -6.32
N GLY A 460 -5.87 6.21 -5.29
CA GLY A 460 -6.60 4.96 -5.48
C GLY A 460 -5.79 3.65 -5.44
N GLY A 461 -4.66 3.62 -4.72
CA GLY A 461 -3.70 2.52 -4.79
C GLY A 461 -3.90 1.36 -3.81
N GLN A 462 -3.31 0.22 -4.14
CA GLN A 462 -3.08 -0.94 -3.27
C GLN A 462 -2.04 -0.67 -2.16
N PHE A 463 -1.70 0.58 -1.86
CA PHE A 463 -0.51 0.93 -1.07
C PHE A 463 -0.80 1.42 0.36
N ILE A 464 -0.04 0.96 1.35
CA ILE A 464 -0.15 1.39 2.75
C ILE A 464 1.10 2.13 3.23
N THR A 465 0.88 3.30 3.83
CA THR A 465 1.89 4.08 4.58
C THR A 465 1.68 3.94 6.08
N PHE A 466 0.43 4.00 6.54
CA PHE A 466 0.10 4.05 7.96
C PHE A 466 -0.83 2.90 8.33
N LEU A 467 -0.40 2.08 9.30
CA LEU A 467 -1.22 1.01 9.87
C LEU A 467 -1.62 1.38 11.29
N HIS A 468 -2.91 1.26 11.60
CA HIS A 468 -3.45 1.41 12.94
C HIS A 468 -4.33 0.21 13.24
N VAL A 469 -3.88 -0.64 14.16
CA VAL A 469 -4.60 -1.85 14.57
C VAL A 469 -4.83 -1.81 16.07
N THR A 470 -6.09 -2.00 16.46
CA THR A 470 -6.47 -2.16 17.86
C THR A 470 -7.35 -3.37 18.03
N GLU A 471 -7.12 -4.14 19.08
CA GLU A 471 -8.03 -5.20 19.51
C GLU A 471 -9.05 -4.66 20.53
N ASN A 472 -10.29 -5.14 20.40
CA ASN A 472 -11.38 -4.86 21.32
C ASN A 472 -12.15 -6.17 21.53
N GLU A 473 -12.24 -6.63 22.77
CA GLU A 473 -12.92 -7.89 23.10
C GLU A 473 -14.20 -7.61 23.90
N VAL A 474 -15.29 -8.29 23.53
CA VAL A 474 -16.54 -8.28 24.26
C VAL A 474 -16.96 -9.68 24.67
N GLU A 475 -17.31 -9.85 25.94
CA GLU A 475 -17.99 -11.03 26.45
C GLU A 475 -19.49 -10.91 26.16
N VAL A 476 -20.06 -11.96 25.57
CA VAL A 476 -21.47 -12.03 25.20
C VAL A 476 -22.14 -13.23 25.87
N GLU A 477 -23.21 -12.93 26.61
CA GLU A 477 -24.07 -13.94 27.23
C GLU A 477 -25.48 -13.83 26.66
N VAL A 478 -26.08 -14.96 26.25
CA VAL A 478 -27.47 -15.03 25.78
C VAL A 478 -28.34 -15.73 26.82
N GLU A 479 -29.41 -15.06 27.25
CA GLU A 479 -30.38 -15.56 28.23
C GLU A 479 -31.77 -15.75 27.62
#